data_AF-A0A848YWA0-F1
#
_entry.id   AF-A0A848YWA0-F1
#
_cell.length_a   1.000
_cell.length_b   1.000
_cell.length_c   1.000
_cell.angle_alpha   90.00
_cell.angle_beta   90.00
_cell.angle_gamma   90.00
#
_symmetry.space_group_name_H-M   'P 1'
#
loop_
_entity.id
_entity.type
_entity.pdbx_description
1 polymer ?
#
loop_
_entity_poly.entity_id
_entity_poly.type
_entity_poly.pdbx_seq_one_letter_code
_entity_poly.pdbx_strand_id
1 'polypeptide(L)'
;MQQIVKFFNSPFGLLVAGALISGLFVQYITVKWQQRNWILQQVFTAERTKFDKELEQRYRTLEGVNQAVSIILTQSQLVVIGHMKGVQSQQKNDQIQKYNEAVTQWETDFRIWGIRLQVFFTNKDFPDLWAAIKKERDNLDLALYMLTSRQQGAPEDILNLIKQISDMTIDLSQRMLEEINSMKQSGGTYGGSGDIRQ
;
A
#
# COMPACT_ATOMS: atom_id res chain seq x y z
N MET A 1 70.29 -22.91 -3.69
CA MET A 1 69.73 -22.43 -2.40
C MET A 1 70.50 -21.27 -1.77
N GLN A 2 71.84 -21.29 -1.68
CA GLN A 2 72.61 -20.22 -0.99
C GLN A 2 72.53 -18.81 -1.64
N GLN A 3 72.36 -18.70 -2.96
CA GLN A 3 72.23 -17.39 -3.64
C GLN A 3 70.88 -16.72 -3.43
N ILE A 4 69.80 -17.50 -3.30
CA ILE A 4 68.45 -17.01 -3.01
C ILE A 4 68.42 -16.40 -1.59
N VAL A 5 69.04 -17.08 -0.62
CA VAL A 5 69.13 -16.59 0.77
C VAL A 5 69.95 -15.30 0.87
N LYS A 6 71.03 -15.15 0.10
CA LYS A 6 71.81 -13.90 0.04
C LYS A 6 71.05 -12.74 -0.62
N PHE A 7 70.21 -13.04 -1.61
CA PHE A 7 69.36 -12.04 -2.26
C PHE A 7 68.29 -11.51 -1.31
N PHE A 8 67.60 -12.37 -0.56
CA PHE A 8 66.61 -11.98 0.45
C PHE A 8 67.20 -11.23 1.66
N ASN A 9 68.48 -11.47 1.99
CA ASN A 9 69.21 -10.70 3.02
C ASN A 9 69.83 -9.39 2.49
N SER A 10 69.71 -9.09 1.20
CA SER A 10 70.14 -7.80 0.64
C SER A 10 69.04 -6.74 0.82
N PRO A 11 69.39 -5.46 1.00
CA PRO A 11 68.40 -4.37 1.12
C PRO A 11 67.42 -4.33 -0.06
N PHE A 12 67.88 -4.70 -1.25
CA PHE A 12 67.07 -4.76 -2.46
C PHE A 12 66.08 -5.93 -2.47
N GLY A 13 66.50 -7.12 -2.04
CA GLY A 13 65.60 -8.28 -1.94
C GLY A 13 64.52 -8.11 -0.86
N LEU A 14 64.87 -7.43 0.25
CA LEU A 14 63.90 -7.03 1.28
C LEU A 14 62.87 -6.02 0.76
N LEU A 15 63.29 -5.05 -0.05
CA LEU A 15 62.37 -4.09 -0.71
C LEU A 15 61.43 -4.78 -1.71
N VAL A 16 61.95 -5.69 -2.54
CA VAL A 16 61.12 -6.43 -3.51
C VAL A 16 60.13 -7.36 -2.80
N ALA A 17 60.56 -8.07 -1.76
CA ALA A 17 59.68 -8.90 -0.95
C ALA A 17 58.62 -8.06 -0.21
N GLY A 18 59.02 -6.92 0.37
CA GLY A 18 58.11 -5.98 1.02
C GLY A 18 57.07 -5.42 0.08
N ALA A 19 57.46 -5.03 -1.15
CA ALA A 19 56.56 -4.52 -2.18
C ALA A 19 55.54 -5.58 -2.63
N LEU A 20 55.97 -6.83 -2.83
CA LEU A 20 55.09 -7.94 -3.19
C LEU A 20 54.10 -8.28 -2.07
N ILE A 21 54.57 -8.36 -0.82
CA ILE A 21 53.71 -8.59 0.33
C ILE A 21 52.72 -7.45 0.51
N SER A 22 53.16 -6.18 0.38
CA SER A 22 52.27 -5.03 0.48
C SER A 22 51.23 -4.99 -0.64
N GLY A 23 51.62 -5.33 -1.88
CA GLY A 23 50.70 -5.36 -3.02
C GLY A 23 49.61 -6.42 -2.84
N LEU A 24 50.00 -7.63 -2.44
CA LEU A 24 49.06 -8.73 -2.16
C LEU A 24 48.17 -8.42 -0.95
N PHE A 25 48.72 -7.80 0.09
CA PHE A 25 47.96 -7.44 1.29
C PHE A 25 46.93 -6.33 1.03
N VAL A 26 47.30 -5.28 0.28
CA VAL A 26 46.38 -4.23 -0.15
C VAL A 26 45.28 -4.80 -1.04
N GLN A 27 45.62 -5.70 -1.97
CA GLN A 27 44.63 -6.36 -2.81
C GLN A 27 43.68 -7.25 -1.99
N TYR A 28 44.19 -8.00 -1.01
CA TYR A 28 43.38 -8.81 -0.10
C TYR A 28 42.40 -7.95 0.72
N ILE A 29 42.88 -6.86 1.32
CA ILE A 29 42.02 -5.92 2.07
C ILE A 29 40.97 -5.30 1.15
N THR A 30 41.36 -4.86 -0.05
CA THR A 30 40.44 -4.24 -1.00
C THR A 30 39.32 -5.19 -1.41
N VAL A 31 39.65 -6.45 -1.73
CA VAL A 31 38.66 -7.48 -2.07
C VAL A 31 37.73 -7.76 -0.89
N LYS A 32 38.26 -7.89 0.33
CA LYS A 32 37.45 -8.10 1.54
C LYS A 32 36.53 -6.91 1.82
N TRP A 33 37.02 -5.69 1.63
CA TRP A 33 36.25 -4.46 1.83
C TRP A 33 35.15 -4.31 0.77
N GLN A 34 35.46 -4.57 -0.50
CA GLN A 34 34.47 -4.59 -1.58
C GLN A 34 33.39 -5.66 -1.36
N GLN A 35 33.76 -6.87 -0.95
CA GLN A 35 32.79 -7.92 -0.62
C GLN A 35 31.86 -7.50 0.51
N ARG A 36 32.40 -6.89 1.57
CA ARG A 36 31.61 -6.41 2.71
C ARG A 36 30.65 -5.30 2.32
N ASN A 37 31.12 -4.33 1.52
CA ASN A 37 30.28 -3.25 1.01
C ASN A 37 29.20 -3.76 0.06
N TRP A 38 29.51 -4.75 -0.79
CA TRP A 38 28.53 -5.34 -1.69
C TRP A 38 27.42 -6.07 -0.92
N ILE A 39 27.75 -6.84 0.12
CA ILE A 39 26.74 -7.48 0.98
C ILE A 39 25.85 -6.44 1.65
N LEU A 40 26.43 -5.38 2.22
CA LEU A 40 25.66 -4.30 2.85
C LEU A 40 24.76 -3.58 1.84
N GLN A 41 25.25 -3.31 0.63
CA GLN A 41 24.44 -2.74 -0.46
C GLN A 41 23.28 -3.66 -0.83
N GLN A 42 23.50 -4.97 -0.95
CA GLN A 42 22.43 -5.92 -1.27
C GLN A 42 21.36 -5.97 -0.19
N VAL A 43 21.75 -6.01 1.09
CA VAL A 43 20.81 -6.00 2.21
C VAL A 43 19.98 -4.71 2.19
N PHE A 44 20.64 -3.56 2.02
CA PHE A 44 19.95 -2.27 1.91
C PHE A 44 19.00 -2.20 0.71
N THR A 45 19.41 -2.65 -0.47
CA THR A 45 18.54 -2.69 -1.65
C THR A 45 17.36 -3.64 -1.44
N ALA A 46 17.57 -4.79 -0.80
CA ALA A 46 16.50 -5.74 -0.51
C ALA A 46 15.50 -5.18 0.51
N GLU A 47 15.97 -4.52 1.57
CA GLU A 47 15.14 -3.85 2.56
C GLU A 47 14.33 -2.70 1.94
N ARG A 48 14.98 -1.87 1.13
CA ARG A 48 14.30 -0.79 0.39
C ARG A 48 13.25 -1.33 -0.58
N THR A 49 13.57 -2.40 -1.31
CA THR A 49 12.60 -3.05 -2.21
C THR A 49 11.40 -3.62 -1.45
N LYS A 50 11.61 -4.21 -0.27
CA LYS A 50 10.52 -4.69 0.59
C LYS A 50 9.65 -3.53 1.08
N PHE A 51 10.28 -2.44 1.54
CA PHE A 51 9.60 -1.23 1.97
C PHE A 51 8.75 -0.62 0.85
N ASP A 52 9.34 -0.44 -0.34
CA ASP A 52 8.64 0.11 -1.50
C ASP A 52 7.45 -0.77 -1.90
N LYS A 53 7.61 -2.10 -1.87
CA LYS A 53 6.51 -3.05 -2.11
C LYS A 53 5.40 -2.94 -1.08
N GLU A 54 5.73 -2.85 0.20
CA GLU A 54 4.73 -2.73 1.26
C GLU A 54 3.96 -1.41 1.14
N LEU A 55 4.67 -0.31 0.89
CA LEU A 55 4.07 1.00 0.64
C LEU A 55 3.13 0.99 -0.56
N GLU A 56 3.55 0.35 -1.66
CA GLU A 56 2.72 0.16 -2.85
C GLU A 56 1.45 -0.65 -2.54
N GLN A 57 1.55 -1.73 -1.76
CA GLN A 57 0.37 -2.52 -1.36
C GLN A 57 -0.61 -1.73 -0.50
N ARG A 58 -0.12 -0.87 0.40
CA ARG A 58 -0.97 0.01 1.21
C ARG A 58 -1.71 1.03 0.35
N TYR A 59 -1.04 1.66 -0.62
CA TYR A 59 -1.68 2.57 -1.58
C TYR A 59 -2.72 1.86 -2.46
N ARG A 60 -2.39 0.68 -3.00
CA ARG A 60 -3.35 -0.13 -3.77
C ARG A 60 -4.57 -0.52 -2.94
N THR A 61 -4.40 -0.78 -1.65
CA THR A 61 -5.50 -1.10 -0.74
C THR A 61 -6.38 0.12 -0.50
N LEU A 62 -5.79 1.30 -0.26
CA LEU A 62 -6.51 2.57 -0.17
C LEU A 62 -7.33 2.87 -1.42
N GLU A 63 -6.72 2.72 -2.60
CA GLU A 63 -7.40 2.95 -3.87
C GLU A 63 -8.55 1.95 -4.08
N GLY A 64 -8.30 0.67 -3.81
CA GLY A 64 -9.31 -0.39 -3.92
C GLY A 64 -10.53 -0.17 -3.03
N VAL A 65 -10.32 0.23 -1.77
CA VAL A 65 -11.39 0.59 -0.83
C VAL A 65 -12.24 1.74 -1.38
N ASN A 66 -11.59 2.83 -1.81
CA ASN A 66 -12.27 4.00 -2.36
C ASN A 66 -13.04 3.68 -3.63
N GLN A 67 -12.46 2.88 -4.52
CA GLN A 67 -13.10 2.47 -5.76
C GLN A 67 -14.34 1.62 -5.49
N ALA A 68 -14.25 0.63 -4.59
CA ALA A 68 -15.38 -0.22 -4.23
C ALA A 68 -16.56 0.60 -3.69
N VAL A 69 -16.29 1.55 -2.78
CA VAL A 69 -17.33 2.44 -2.22
C VAL A 69 -17.90 3.36 -3.29
N SER A 70 -17.05 3.99 -4.08
CA SER A 70 -17.48 4.94 -5.11
C SER A 70 -18.42 4.30 -6.14
N ILE A 71 -18.13 3.07 -6.57
CA ILE A 71 -18.98 2.30 -7.48
C ILE A 71 -20.37 2.10 -6.88
N ILE A 72 -20.46 1.57 -5.66
CA ILE A 72 -21.77 1.26 -5.05
C ILE A 72 -22.58 2.54 -4.78
N LEU A 73 -21.95 3.62 -4.30
CA LEU A 73 -22.63 4.91 -4.07
C LEU A 73 -23.14 5.53 -5.36
N THR A 74 -22.34 5.48 -6.43
CA THR A 74 -22.73 6.00 -7.75
C THR A 74 -23.95 5.25 -8.29
N GLN A 75 -23.94 3.91 -8.26
CA GLN A 75 -25.09 3.14 -8.74
C GLN A 75 -26.33 3.36 -7.87
N SER A 76 -26.16 3.45 -6.55
CA SER A 76 -27.24 3.76 -5.60
C SER A 76 -27.90 5.10 -5.94
N GLN A 77 -27.09 6.14 -6.16
CA GLN A 77 -27.58 7.47 -6.49
C GLN A 77 -28.31 7.50 -7.84
N LEU A 78 -27.84 6.75 -8.83
CA LEU A 78 -28.52 6.62 -10.13
C LEU A 78 -29.91 6.00 -9.99
N VAL A 79 -30.08 4.99 -9.13
CA VAL A 79 -31.39 4.38 -8.84
C VAL A 79 -32.34 5.40 -8.22
N VAL A 80 -31.87 6.18 -7.23
CA VAL A 80 -32.67 7.24 -6.60
C VAL A 80 -33.10 8.29 -7.61
N ILE A 81 -32.17 8.80 -8.42
CA ILE A 81 -32.45 9.80 -9.45
C ILE A 81 -33.45 9.23 -10.47
N GLY A 82 -33.26 7.98 -10.88
CA GLY A 82 -34.17 7.24 -11.76
C GLY A 82 -35.60 7.20 -11.23
N HIS A 83 -35.74 7.01 -9.91
CA HIS A 83 -37.03 7.00 -9.24
C HIS A 83 -37.65 8.40 -9.11
N MET A 84 -36.87 9.42 -8.75
CA MET A 84 -37.35 10.79 -8.51
C MET A 84 -37.74 11.52 -9.81
N LYS A 85 -36.98 11.34 -10.89
CA LYS A 85 -37.18 12.10 -12.14
C LYS A 85 -38.18 11.47 -13.12
N GLY A 86 -38.88 10.41 -12.73
CA GLY A 86 -39.88 9.76 -13.58
C GLY A 86 -39.29 9.23 -14.90
N VAL A 87 -38.08 8.67 -14.84
CA VAL A 87 -37.31 8.22 -15.99
C VAL A 87 -38.01 7.02 -16.67
N GLN A 88 -37.83 6.84 -17.99
CA GLN A 88 -38.47 5.73 -18.73
C GLN A 88 -38.24 4.37 -18.05
N SER A 89 -39.25 3.51 -18.03
CA SER A 89 -39.22 2.22 -17.31
C SER A 89 -38.03 1.34 -17.71
N GLN A 90 -37.60 1.39 -18.97
CA GLN A 90 -36.45 0.62 -19.45
C GLN A 90 -35.13 1.11 -18.84
N GLN A 91 -34.91 2.44 -18.80
CA GLN A 91 -33.73 3.04 -18.16
C GLN A 91 -33.72 2.79 -16.65
N LYS A 92 -34.88 2.78 -16.00
CA LYS A 92 -35.01 2.43 -14.59
C LYS A 92 -34.62 0.98 -14.31
N ASN A 93 -35.06 0.05 -15.15
CA ASN A 93 -34.70 -1.37 -15.02
C ASN A 93 -33.18 -1.58 -15.23
N ASP A 94 -32.58 -0.92 -16.23
CA ASP A 94 -31.14 -0.99 -16.48
C ASP A 94 -30.33 -0.46 -15.29
N GLN A 95 -30.77 0.63 -14.65
CA GLN A 95 -30.13 1.18 -13.45
C GLN A 95 -30.21 0.23 -12.26
N ILE A 96 -31.38 -0.39 -12.04
CA ILE A 96 -31.55 -1.41 -10.99
C ILE A 96 -30.66 -2.62 -11.25
N GLN A 97 -30.57 -3.08 -12.51
CA GLN A 97 -29.68 -4.19 -12.87
C GLN A 97 -28.21 -3.87 -12.57
N LYS A 98 -27.73 -2.70 -13.01
CA LYS A 98 -26.35 -2.25 -12.72
C LYS A 98 -26.08 -2.12 -11.22
N TYR A 99 -27.08 -1.67 -10.46
CA TYR A 99 -26.99 -1.65 -9.01
C TYR A 99 -26.86 -3.06 -8.43
N ASN A 100 -27.67 -4.03 -8.86
CA ASN A 100 -27.58 -5.41 -8.39
C ASN A 100 -26.24 -6.08 -8.74
N GLU A 101 -25.69 -5.77 -9.92
CA GLU A 101 -24.34 -6.19 -10.31
C GLU A 101 -23.27 -5.58 -9.38
N ALA A 102 -23.37 -4.28 -9.09
CA ALA A 102 -22.49 -3.60 -8.15
C ALA A 102 -22.62 -4.13 -6.72
N VAL A 103 -23.82 -4.52 -6.28
CA VAL A 103 -24.07 -5.19 -4.99
C VAL A 103 -23.33 -6.52 -4.91
N THR A 104 -23.39 -7.32 -5.97
CA THR A 104 -22.70 -8.61 -6.04
C THR A 104 -21.18 -8.43 -6.01
N GLN A 105 -20.67 -7.46 -6.76
CA GLN A 105 -19.26 -7.11 -6.76
C GLN A 105 -18.81 -6.60 -5.38
N TRP A 106 -19.61 -5.73 -4.75
CA TRP A 106 -19.35 -5.18 -3.43
C TRP A 106 -19.11 -6.26 -2.37
N GLU A 107 -19.90 -7.33 -2.34
CA GLU A 107 -19.69 -8.42 -1.36
C GLU A 107 -18.33 -9.11 -1.53
N THR A 108 -17.85 -9.23 -2.77
CA THR A 108 -16.54 -9.80 -3.09
C THR A 108 -15.43 -8.82 -2.68
N ASP A 109 -15.56 -7.56 -3.12
CA ASP A 109 -14.60 -6.50 -2.82
C ASP A 109 -14.51 -6.24 -1.32
N PHE A 110 -15.63 -6.25 -0.59
CA PHE A 110 -15.68 -6.10 0.86
C PHE A 110 -14.79 -7.12 1.58
N ARG A 111 -14.87 -8.39 1.20
CA ARG A 111 -14.05 -9.45 1.79
C ARG A 111 -12.57 -9.28 1.45
N ILE A 112 -12.27 -9.02 0.17
CA ILE A 112 -10.88 -8.87 -0.30
C ILE A 112 -10.20 -7.68 0.38
N TRP A 113 -10.86 -6.53 0.38
CA TRP A 113 -10.31 -5.32 0.98
C TRP A 113 -10.29 -5.40 2.50
N GLY A 114 -11.27 -6.07 3.13
CA GLY A 114 -11.25 -6.35 4.56
C GLY A 114 -10.02 -7.17 4.98
N ILE A 115 -9.67 -8.21 4.24
CA ILE A 115 -8.45 -9.00 4.48
C ILE A 115 -7.20 -8.13 4.26
N ARG A 116 -7.15 -7.35 3.18
CA ARG A 116 -5.99 -6.48 2.88
C ARG A 116 -5.79 -5.40 3.94
N LEU A 117 -6.86 -4.82 4.47
CA LEU A 117 -6.79 -3.88 5.59
C LEU A 117 -6.17 -4.54 6.82
N GLN A 118 -6.60 -5.76 7.17
CA GLN A 118 -6.03 -6.51 8.30
C GLN A 118 -4.57 -6.92 8.09
N VAL A 119 -4.16 -7.18 6.85
CA VAL A 119 -2.80 -7.64 6.52
C VAL A 119 -1.81 -6.48 6.43
N PHE A 120 -2.20 -5.38 5.78
CA PHE A 120 -1.28 -4.29 5.45
C PHE A 120 -1.35 -3.10 6.40
N PHE A 121 -2.37 -3.02 7.25
CA PHE A 121 -2.48 -1.95 8.24
C PHE A 121 -2.51 -2.53 9.64
N THR A 122 -1.76 -1.90 10.53
CA THR A 122 -1.59 -2.40 11.91
C THR A 122 -2.66 -1.88 12.86
N ASN A 123 -3.31 -0.77 12.51
CA ASN A 123 -4.41 -0.23 13.30
C ASN A 123 -5.67 -1.09 13.16
N LYS A 124 -6.18 -1.58 14.31
CA LYS A 124 -7.42 -2.36 14.40
C LYS A 124 -8.67 -1.55 14.07
N ASP A 125 -8.58 -0.22 14.10
CA ASP A 125 -9.70 0.65 13.77
C ASP A 125 -10.08 0.56 12.29
N PHE A 126 -9.17 0.20 11.37
CA PHE A 126 -9.53 0.17 9.94
C PHE A 126 -10.49 -0.95 9.57
N PRO A 127 -10.27 -2.22 9.99
CA PRO A 127 -11.29 -3.26 9.82
C PRO A 127 -12.65 -2.88 10.44
N ASP A 128 -12.65 -2.21 11.59
CA ASP A 128 -13.88 -1.82 12.28
C ASP A 128 -14.63 -0.72 11.52
N LEU A 129 -13.92 0.31 11.03
CA LEU A 129 -14.47 1.34 10.15
C LEU A 129 -15.00 0.75 8.83
N TRP A 130 -14.28 -0.22 8.27
CA TRP A 130 -14.72 -0.92 7.06
C TRP A 130 -16.00 -1.73 7.29
N ALA A 131 -16.10 -2.43 8.43
CA ALA A 131 -17.31 -3.13 8.82
C ALA A 131 -18.48 -2.17 9.06
N ALA A 132 -18.22 -0.99 9.63
CA ALA A 132 -19.23 0.05 9.81
C ALA A 132 -19.72 0.60 8.47
N ILE A 133 -18.83 0.81 7.49
CA ILE A 133 -19.21 1.19 6.12
C ILE A 133 -20.15 0.13 5.51
N LYS A 134 -19.84 -1.16 5.67
CA LYS A 134 -20.74 -2.23 5.20
C LYS A 134 -22.11 -2.16 5.86
N LYS A 135 -22.16 -1.95 7.18
CA LYS A 135 -23.43 -1.85 7.90
C LYS A 135 -24.31 -0.73 7.34
N GLU A 136 -23.74 0.44 7.10
CA GLU A 136 -24.51 1.56 6.52
C GLU A 136 -24.88 1.31 5.06
N ARG A 137 -24.03 0.62 4.29
CA ARG A 137 -24.40 0.16 2.95
C ARG A 137 -25.57 -0.82 2.98
N ASP A 138 -25.62 -1.74 3.94
CA ASP A 138 -26.72 -2.70 4.04
C ASP A 138 -28.04 -1.98 4.41
N ASN A 139 -27.97 -0.92 5.23
CA ASN A 139 -29.11 -0.02 5.47
C ASN A 139 -29.53 0.71 4.17
N LEU A 140 -28.56 1.16 3.37
CA LEU A 140 -28.80 1.79 2.07
C LEU A 140 -29.51 0.84 1.10
N ASP A 141 -29.08 -0.42 1.03
CA ASP A 141 -29.71 -1.44 0.18
C ASP A 141 -31.18 -1.68 0.56
N LEU A 142 -31.45 -1.79 1.87
CA LEU A 142 -32.81 -1.92 2.39
C LEU A 142 -33.67 -0.69 2.03
N ALA A 143 -33.13 0.52 2.18
CA ALA A 143 -33.84 1.75 1.86
C ALA A 143 -34.14 1.87 0.35
N LEU A 144 -33.20 1.49 -0.51
CA LEU A 144 -33.40 1.41 -1.96
C LEU A 144 -34.46 0.37 -2.35
N TYR A 145 -34.47 -0.78 -1.67
CA TYR A 145 -35.50 -1.79 -1.85
C TYR A 145 -36.89 -1.27 -1.46
N MET A 146 -37.02 -0.56 -0.33
CA MET A 146 -38.27 0.07 0.09
C MET A 146 -38.77 1.12 -0.91
N LEU A 147 -37.86 1.97 -1.40
CA LEU A 147 -38.17 2.98 -2.43
C LEU A 147 -38.67 2.33 -3.72
N THR A 148 -38.00 1.27 -4.19
CA THR A 148 -38.34 0.62 -5.46
C THR A 148 -39.61 -0.25 -5.38
N SER A 149 -39.93 -0.78 -4.20
CA SER A 149 -41.11 -1.63 -3.95
C SER A 149 -42.42 -0.87 -3.66
N ARG A 150 -42.44 0.47 -3.77
CA ARG A 150 -43.58 1.35 -3.44
C ARG A 150 -43.99 1.35 -1.95
N GLN A 151 -43.11 0.89 -1.06
CA GLN A 151 -43.23 1.19 0.36
C GLN A 151 -42.69 2.62 0.61
N GLN A 152 -43.10 3.27 1.70
CA GLN A 152 -42.77 4.68 2.02
C GLN A 152 -41.25 4.91 2.26
N GLY A 153 -40.42 4.75 1.24
CA GLY A 153 -39.01 5.14 1.28
C GLY A 153 -38.87 6.62 0.94
N ALA A 154 -38.33 7.42 1.86
CA ALA A 154 -38.01 8.83 1.60
C ALA A 154 -36.68 8.93 0.84
N PRO A 155 -36.64 9.55 -0.36
CA PRO A 155 -35.39 9.77 -1.09
C PRO A 155 -34.33 10.53 -0.26
N GLU A 156 -34.77 11.40 0.65
CA GLU A 156 -33.90 12.15 1.55
C GLU A 156 -33.11 11.25 2.48
N ASP A 157 -33.73 10.19 3.03
CA ASP A 157 -33.06 9.24 3.92
C ASP A 157 -31.96 8.47 3.18
N ILE A 158 -32.23 8.11 1.93
CA ILE A 158 -31.26 7.42 1.07
C ILE A 158 -30.06 8.32 0.76
N LEU A 159 -30.32 9.59 0.44
CA LEU A 159 -29.24 10.57 0.20
C LEU A 159 -28.41 10.82 1.46
N ASN A 160 -29.04 10.84 2.64
CA ASN A 160 -28.34 10.94 3.91
C ASN A 160 -27.44 9.73 4.17
N LEU A 161 -27.92 8.51 3.89
CA LEU A 161 -27.10 7.29 3.99
C LEU A 161 -25.92 7.30 3.02
N ILE A 162 -26.13 7.70 1.76
CA ILE A 162 -25.06 7.86 0.77
C ILE A 162 -23.98 8.83 1.29
N LYS A 163 -24.41 9.97 1.84
CA LYS A 163 -23.50 10.95 2.42
C LYS A 163 -22.74 10.37 3.62
N GLN A 164 -23.42 9.69 4.54
CA GLN A 164 -22.80 9.09 5.71
C GLN A 164 -21.72 8.06 5.32
N ILE A 165 -22.01 7.19 4.36
CA ILE A 165 -21.03 6.22 3.84
C ILE A 165 -19.84 6.95 3.20
N SER A 166 -20.09 8.01 2.43
CA SER A 166 -19.03 8.84 1.85
C SER A 166 -18.14 9.46 2.93
N ASP A 167 -18.73 10.07 3.96
CA ASP A 167 -18.01 10.71 5.05
C ASP A 167 -17.15 9.69 5.83
N MET A 168 -17.69 8.50 6.12
CA MET A 168 -16.95 7.41 6.75
C MET A 168 -15.79 6.90 5.89
N THR A 169 -15.97 6.87 4.58
CA THR A 169 -14.92 6.44 3.63
C THR A 169 -13.81 7.47 3.51
N ILE A 170 -14.15 8.76 3.59
CA ILE A 170 -13.18 9.85 3.66
C ILE A 170 -12.38 9.74 4.97
N ASP A 171 -13.02 9.54 6.12
CA ASP A 171 -12.33 9.35 7.41
C ASP A 171 -11.37 8.15 7.37
N LEU A 172 -11.85 6.99 6.88
CA LEU A 172 -11.02 5.81 6.67
C LEU A 172 -9.80 6.12 5.79
N SER A 173 -10.02 6.78 4.66
CA SER A 173 -8.96 7.13 3.71
C SER A 173 -7.92 8.10 4.29
N GLN A 174 -8.37 9.10 5.05
CA GLN A 174 -7.48 10.06 5.70
C GLN A 174 -6.56 9.35 6.70
N ARG A 175 -7.13 8.50 7.55
CA ARG A 175 -6.35 7.74 8.54
C ARG A 175 -5.38 6.75 7.89
N MET A 176 -5.79 6.10 6.79
CA MET A 176 -4.90 5.24 6.00
C MET A 176 -3.73 6.04 5.40
N LEU A 177 -3.99 7.24 4.87
CA LEU A 177 -2.96 8.14 4.36
C LEU A 177 -2.01 8.61 5.46
N GLU A 178 -2.52 8.89 6.65
CA GLU A 178 -1.69 9.23 7.82
C GLU A 178 -0.74 8.08 8.19
N GLU A 179 -1.22 6.83 8.26
CA GLU A 179 -0.34 5.69 8.53
C GLU A 179 0.70 5.50 7.41
N ILE A 180 0.30 5.61 6.15
CA ILE A 180 1.25 5.54 5.01
C ILE A 180 2.30 6.66 5.10
N ASN A 181 1.90 7.88 5.47
CA ASN A 181 2.82 9.01 5.61
C ASN A 181 3.77 8.82 6.80
N SER A 182 3.29 8.29 7.93
CA SER A 182 4.15 7.94 9.07
C SER A 182 5.19 6.89 8.68
N MET A 183 4.80 5.89 7.87
CA MET A 183 5.68 4.85 7.37
C MET A 183 6.79 5.45 6.48
N LYS A 184 6.45 6.41 5.60
CA LYS A 184 7.44 7.14 4.79
C LYS A 184 8.44 7.90 5.64
N GLN A 185 8.00 8.56 6.71
CA GLN A 185 8.87 9.31 7.62
C GLN A 185 9.82 8.38 8.39
N SER A 186 9.34 7.22 8.86
CA SER A 186 10.18 6.20 9.50
C SER A 186 11.10 5.45 8.52
N GLY A 187 10.70 5.30 7.25
CA GLY A 187 11.52 4.68 6.22
C GLY A 187 12.63 5.61 5.68
N GLY A 188 12.38 6.93 5.68
CA GLY A 188 13.35 7.94 5.26
C GLY A 188 14.51 8.15 6.24
N THR A 189 14.35 7.77 7.50
CA THR A 189 15.38 7.93 8.55
C THR A 189 16.52 6.92 8.41
N TYR A 190 16.34 5.82 7.67
CA TYR A 190 17.43 4.91 7.31
C TYR A 190 18.30 5.40 6.14
N GLY A 191 17.96 6.56 5.54
CA GLY A 191 18.72 7.18 4.44
C GLY A 191 19.55 8.42 4.84
N GLY A 192 19.54 8.83 6.11
CA GLY A 192 20.04 10.14 6.55
C GLY A 192 20.92 10.12 7.79
N SER A 193 21.98 9.32 7.81
CA SER A 193 23.12 9.50 8.74
C SER A 193 24.37 8.87 8.13
N GLY A 194 24.74 9.41 6.98
CA GLY A 194 26.06 9.25 6.36
C GLY A 194 26.67 10.61 6.04
N ASP A 195 26.31 11.66 6.79
CA ASP A 195 27.11 12.88 6.84
C ASP A 195 28.38 12.56 7.66
N ILE A 196 29.32 11.88 7.01
CA ILE A 196 30.72 11.91 7.42
C ILE A 196 31.22 13.28 6.99
N ARG A 197 30.88 14.31 7.78
CA ARG A 197 31.56 15.59 7.71
C ARG A 197 32.76 15.55 8.65
N GLN A 198 33.91 15.49 7.98
CA GLN A 198 35.26 15.95 8.38
C GLN A 198 36.00 15.12 9.43
#